data_AF-A0A735L9T9-F1
#
_entry.id   AF-A0A735L9T9-F1
#
_cell.length_a   1.000
_cell.length_b   1.000
_cell.length_c   1.000
_cell.angle_alpha   90.00
_cell.angle_beta   90.00
_cell.angle_gamma   90.00
#
_symmetry.space_group_name_H-M   'P 1'
#
loop_
_entity.id
_entity.type
_entity.pdbx_description
1 polymer ?
#
loop_
_entity_poly.entity_id
_entity_poly.type
_entity_poly.pdbx_seq_one_letter_code
_entity_poly.pdbx_strand_id
1 'polypeptide(L)'
;MRELAIFVAVVEGRSFSRAAERLGQANSAISRSVKKLEMKLGVNLINRTTRQLSLTEEGERYFRRVQIILQEMAAAETEILETRNTPRG
;
A
#
# COMPACT_ATOMS: atom_id res chain seq x y z
N MET A 1 -3.78 0.82 -9.51
CA MET A 1 -2.69 1.32 -8.65
C MET A 1 -3.20 1.83 -7.30
N ARG A 2 -4.38 2.47 -7.23
CA ARG A 2 -4.90 3.06 -5.98
C ARG A 2 -5.11 2.04 -4.85
N GLU A 3 -5.60 0.84 -5.17
CA GLU A 3 -5.86 -0.23 -4.19
C GLU A 3 -4.58 -0.66 -3.45
N LEU A 4 -3.45 -0.55 -4.13
CA LEU A 4 -2.13 -0.98 -3.67
C LEU A 4 -1.57 0.02 -2.65
N ALA A 5 -1.65 1.32 -2.96
CA ALA A 5 -1.33 2.40 -2.02
C ALA A 5 -2.25 2.38 -0.79
N ILE A 6 -3.55 2.09 -0.99
CA ILE A 6 -4.51 1.92 0.11
C ILE A 6 -4.09 0.76 1.02
N PHE A 7 -3.77 -0.41 0.46
CA PHE A 7 -3.34 -1.56 1.24
C PHE A 7 -2.08 -1.25 2.07
N VAL A 8 -1.05 -0.63 1.46
CA VAL A 8 0.18 -0.24 2.16
C VAL A 8 -0.13 0.71 3.32
N ALA A 9 -0.93 1.75 3.09
CA ALA A 9 -1.30 2.71 4.13
C ALA A 9 -2.06 2.07 5.31
N VAL A 10 -2.95 1.12 5.03
CA VAL A 10 -3.68 0.35 6.06
C VAL A 10 -2.74 -0.52 6.89
N VAL A 11 -1.80 -1.18 6.24
CA VAL A 11 -0.81 -2.05 6.88
C VAL A 11 0.14 -1.24 7.77
N GLU A 12 0.71 -0.16 7.24
CA GLU A 12 1.58 0.74 8.01
C GLU A 12 0.85 1.37 9.20
N GLY A 13 -0.38 1.85 8.97
CA GLY A 13 -1.18 2.49 10.00
C GLY A 13 -1.78 1.52 11.02
N ARG A 14 -1.69 0.20 10.78
CA ARG A 14 -2.35 -0.89 11.53
C ARG A 14 -3.84 -0.61 11.82
N SER A 15 -4.49 0.19 10.99
CA SER A 15 -5.85 0.67 11.21
C SER A 15 -6.46 1.22 9.93
N PHE A 16 -7.68 0.78 9.64
CA PHE A 16 -8.48 1.33 8.53
C PHE A 16 -8.78 2.82 8.73
N SER A 17 -9.10 3.24 9.96
CA SER A 17 -9.40 4.63 10.28
C SER A 17 -8.19 5.54 10.05
N ARG A 18 -7.00 5.12 10.51
CA ARG A 18 -5.78 5.92 10.27
C ARG A 18 -5.44 6.03 8.79
N ALA A 19 -5.64 4.96 8.02
CA ALA A 19 -5.43 5.00 6.58
C ALA A 19 -6.46 5.88 5.86
N ALA A 20 -7.73 5.83 6.29
CA ALA A 20 -8.79 6.70 5.81
C ALA A 20 -8.45 8.19 6.03
N GLU A 21 -7.95 8.55 7.22
CA GLU A 21 -7.49 9.89 7.53
C GLU A 21 -6.27 10.31 6.69
N ARG A 22 -5.23 9.46 6.62
CA ARG A 22 -4.02 9.72 5.82
C ARG A 22 -4.33 9.92 4.33
N LEU A 23 -5.30 9.17 3.79
CA LEU A 23 -5.64 9.20 2.38
C LEU A 23 -6.82 10.13 2.05
N GLY A 24 -7.43 10.78 3.04
CA GLY A 24 -8.61 11.62 2.85
C GLY A 24 -9.81 10.86 2.26
N GLN A 25 -9.98 9.59 2.62
CA GLN A 25 -11.06 8.73 2.08
C GLN A 25 -11.91 8.15 3.20
N ALA A 26 -13.18 7.85 2.91
CA ALA A 26 -14.04 7.16 3.87
C ALA A 26 -13.55 5.72 4.18
N ASN A 27 -13.69 5.29 5.44
CA ASN A 27 -13.39 3.92 5.89
C ASN A 27 -14.04 2.83 5.01
N SER A 28 -15.27 3.07 4.57
CA SER A 28 -16.00 2.18 3.66
C SER A 28 -15.32 2.05 2.29
N ALA A 29 -14.73 3.12 1.77
CA ALA A 29 -13.99 3.11 0.51
C ALA A 29 -12.65 2.37 0.63
N ILE A 30 -11.94 2.56 1.74
CA ILE A 30 -10.70 1.83 2.06
C ILE A 30 -11.00 0.33 2.15
N SER A 31 -12.00 -0.07 2.95
CA SER A 31 -12.40 -1.47 3.14
C SER A 31 -12.81 -2.15 1.83
N ARG A 32 -13.58 -1.46 0.97
CA ARG A 32 -13.95 -1.96 -0.37
C ARG A 32 -12.72 -2.14 -1.26
N SER A 33 -11.78 -1.20 -1.22
CA SER A 33 -10.56 -1.28 -2.05
C SER A 33 -9.67 -2.44 -1.64
N VAL A 34 -9.47 -2.66 -0.33
CA VAL A 34 -8.76 -3.83 0.18
C VAL A 34 -9.48 -5.12 -0.21
N LYS A 35 -10.81 -5.20 -0.01
CA LYS A 35 -11.59 -6.39 -0.38
C LYS A 35 -11.51 -6.70 -1.89
N LYS A 36 -11.47 -5.67 -2.73
CA LYS A 36 -11.30 -5.83 -4.18
C LYS A 36 -9.92 -6.38 -4.53
N LEU A 37 -8.88 -5.94 -3.81
CA LEU A 37 -7.52 -6.47 -3.96
C LEU A 37 -7.44 -7.94 -3.54
N GLU A 38 -7.99 -8.27 -2.36
CA GLU A 38 -8.10 -9.64 -1.86
C GLU A 38 -8.83 -10.54 -2.86
N MET A 39 -9.97 -10.09 -3.38
CA MET A 39 -10.75 -10.83 -4.39
C MET A 39 -9.98 -11.02 -5.70
N LYS A 40 -9.20 -10.03 -6.13
CA LYS A 40 -8.38 -10.13 -7.35
C LYS A 40 -7.23 -11.12 -7.19
N LEU A 41 -6.67 -11.22 -5.98
CA LEU A 41 -5.57 -12.14 -5.67
C LEU A 41 -6.08 -13.53 -5.25
N GLY A 42 -7.37 -13.66 -4.92
CA GLY A 42 -7.98 -14.90 -4.45
C GLY A 42 -7.63 -15.28 -3.02
N VAL A 43 -7.05 -14.35 -2.25
CA VAL A 43 -6.50 -14.61 -0.91
C VAL A 43 -6.86 -13.48 0.05
N ASN A 44 -6.94 -13.78 1.35
CA ASN A 44 -7.12 -12.75 2.36
C ASN A 44 -5.75 -12.19 2.75
N LEU A 45 -5.59 -10.88 2.70
CA LEU A 45 -4.33 -10.22 3.08
C LEU A 45 -4.40 -9.69 4.52
N ILE A 46 -5.61 -9.37 5.01
CA ILE A 46 -5.82 -8.74 6.31
C ILE A 46 -6.79 -9.55 7.16
N ASN A 47 -6.33 -9.93 8.36
CA ASN A 47 -7.16 -10.42 9.46
C ASN A 47 -7.89 -9.25 10.12
N ARG A 48 -9.18 -9.12 9.81
CA ARG A 48 -10.07 -8.10 10.37
C ARG A 48 -10.59 -8.56 11.73
N THR A 49 -9.80 -8.43 12.79
CA THR A 49 -10.35 -8.58 14.15
C THR A 49 -10.81 -7.22 14.66
N THR A 50 -11.87 -7.21 15.47
CA THR A 50 -12.49 -5.99 16.02
C THR A 50 -11.58 -5.21 16.97
N ARG A 51 -10.46 -5.80 17.39
CA ARG A 51 -9.52 -5.20 18.36
C ARG A 51 -8.17 -4.86 17.74
N GLN A 52 -7.72 -5.58 16.72
CA GLN A 52 -6.44 -5.32 16.04
C GLN A 52 -6.47 -5.72 14.56
N LEU A 53 -5.92 -4.87 13.71
CA LEU A 53 -5.62 -5.21 12.33
C LEU A 53 -4.33 -6.04 12.31
N SER A 54 -4.40 -7.26 11.78
CA SER A 54 -3.23 -8.12 11.58
C SER A 54 -3.15 -8.54 10.12
N LEU A 55 -1.94 -8.77 9.62
CA LEU A 55 -1.74 -9.37 8.30
C LEU A 55 -1.91 -10.89 8.38
N THR A 56 -2.27 -11.50 7.25
CA THR A 56 -2.09 -12.94 7.04
C THR A 56 -0.65 -13.22 6.57
N GLU A 57 -0.22 -14.49 6.55
CA GLU A 57 1.10 -14.84 5.98
C GLU A 57 1.22 -14.36 4.53
N GLU A 58 0.17 -14.53 3.75
CA GLU A 58 0.06 -14.06 2.37
C GLU A 58 0.13 -12.53 2.29
N GLY A 59 -0.55 -11.84 3.22
CA GLY A 59 -0.50 -10.40 3.38
C GLY A 59 0.91 -9.87 3.67
N GLU A 60 1.66 -10.53 4.55
CA GLU A 60 3.05 -10.16 4.85
C GLU A 60 3.99 -10.37 3.66
N ARG A 61 3.86 -11.50 2.95
CA ARG A 61 4.64 -11.76 1.73
C ARG A 61 4.35 -10.72 0.65
N TYR A 62 3.07 -10.46 0.42
CA TYR A 62 2.62 -9.49 -0.57
C TYR A 62 3.10 -8.07 -0.21
N PHE A 63 2.93 -7.65 1.04
CA PHE A 63 3.37 -6.34 1.53
C PHE A 63 4.88 -6.13 1.34
N ARG A 64 5.72 -7.11 1.72
CA ARG A 64 7.17 -7.02 1.51
C ARG A 64 7.53 -6.86 0.04
N ARG A 65 6.91 -7.63 -0.85
CA ARG A 65 7.21 -7.55 -2.29
C ARG A 65 6.79 -6.20 -2.88
N VAL A 66 5.62 -5.71 -2.46
CA VAL A 66 5.09 -4.42 -2.87
C VAL A 66 5.96 -3.26 -2.40
N GLN A 67 6.42 -3.29 -1.15
CA GLN A 67 7.32 -2.26 -0.60
C GLN A 67 8.57 -2.12 -1.44
N ILE A 68 9.21 -3.23 -1.81
CA ILE A 68 10.40 -3.22 -2.68
C ILE A 68 10.06 -2.58 -4.02
N ILE A 69 8.97 -2.99 -4.67
CA ILE A 69 8.59 -2.42 -5.98
C ILE A 69 8.35 -0.92 -5.88
N LEU A 70 7.69 -0.43 -4.83
CA LEU A 70 7.45 1.00 -4.63
C LEU A 70 8.75 1.77 -4.40
N GLN A 71 9.71 1.18 -3.67
CA GLN A 71 11.03 1.78 -3.48
C GLN A 71 11.82 1.83 -4.79
N GLU A 72 11.81 0.75 -5.58
CA GLU A 72 12.46 0.70 -6.89
C GLU A 72 11.85 1.72 -7.87
N MET A 73 10.52 1.88 -7.86
CA MET A 73 9.85 2.91 -8.65
C MET A 73 10.27 4.31 -8.22
N ALA A 74 10.29 4.58 -6.91
CA ALA A 74 10.75 5.87 -6.39
C ALA A 74 12.22 6.15 -6.73
N ALA A 75 13.09 5.14 -6.63
CA ALA A 75 14.50 5.25 -7.01
C ALA A 75 14.67 5.53 -8.50
N ALA A 76 13.91 4.85 -9.37
CA ALA A 76 13.91 5.11 -10.81
C ALA A 76 13.41 6.53 -11.13
N GLU A 77 12.38 7.02 -10.44
CA GLU A 77 11.92 8.41 -10.58
C GLU A 77 12.99 9.41 -10.13
N THR A 78 13.66 9.15 -9.00
CA THR A 78 14.77 9.98 -8.50
C THR A 78 15.94 10.01 -9.49
N GLU A 79 16.36 8.87 -10.03
CA GLU A 79 17.46 8.79 -11.00
C GLU A 79 17.21 9.65 -12.26
N ILE A 80 15.97 9.64 -12.76
CA ILE A 80 15.56 10.47 -13.91
C ILE A 80 15.54 11.96 -13.53
N LEU A 81 15.13 12.31 -12.31
CA LEU A 81 15.12 13.68 -11.82
C LEU A 81 16.54 14.22 -11.55
N GLU A 82 17.46 13.38 -11.08
CA GLU A 82 18.88 13.71 -10.89
C GLU A 82 19.60 13.87 -12.22
N THR A 83 19.32 12.98 -13.18
CA THR A 83 19.82 13.10 -14.56
C THR A 83 19.33 14.40 -15.23
N ARG A 84 18.14 14.89 -14.88
CA ARG A 84 17.62 16.20 -15.33
C ARG A 84 18.22 17.40 -14.60
N ASN A 85 18.63 17.24 -13.34
CA ASN A 85 19.23 18.30 -12.52
C ASN A 85 20.75 18.38 -12.62
N THR A 86 21.39 17.48 -13.35
CA THR A 86 22.79 17.64 -13.75
C THR A 86 22.77 18.42 -15.07
N PRO A 87 22.89 19.77 -15.08
CA PRO A 87 23.03 20.49 -16.31
C PRO A 87 24.27 19.96 -17.01
N ARG A 88 24.16 19.83 -18.34
CA ARG A 88 25.29 19.68 -19.25
C ARG A 88 26.41 20.64 -18.82
N GLY A 89 27.45 20.08 -18.22
CA GLY A 89 28.79 20.65 -18.20
C GLY A 89 29.60 20.00 -19.29
#